data_AF-A0A392RHS1-F1
#
_entry.id   AF-A0A392RHS1-F1
#
_cell.length_a   1.000
_cell.length_b   1.000
_cell.length_c   1.000
_cell.angle_alpha   90.00
_cell.angle_beta   90.00
_cell.angle_gamma   90.00
#
_symmetry.space_group_name_H-M   'P 1'
#
loop_
_entity.id
_entity.type
_entity.pdbx_description
1 polymer ?
#
loop_
_entity_poly.entity_id
_entity_poly.type
_entity_poly.pdbx_seq_one_letter_code
_entity_poly.pdbx_strand_id
1 'polypeptide(L)' 'MAQMGVAPDVRSFNIMINGFCKIKMVDEAVNLFNGMHCRKIIPNVVTYNSLIDGLCKSGRISYALELVDEMHDI' A
#
# COMPACT_ATOMS: atom_id res chain seq x y z
N MET A 1 3.09 -2.86 15.84
CA MET A 1 2.55 -2.48 17.17
C MET A 1 1.10 -2.06 16.99
N ALA A 2 0.16 -2.79 17.58
CA ALA A 2 -1.20 -2.31 17.83
C ALA A 2 -1.53 -2.75 19.26
N GLN A 3 -1.20 -1.89 20.21
CA GLN A 3 -1.49 -2.10 21.63
C GLN A 3 -2.26 -0.85 22.08
N MET A 4 -3.52 -1.08 22.47
CA MET A 4 -4.55 -0.11 22.90
C MET A 4 -5.04 0.92 21.86
N GLY A 5 -6.29 0.72 21.41
CA GLY A 5 -7.30 1.79 21.55
C GLY A 5 -7.98 2.36 20.32
N VAL A 6 -7.47 2.20 19.09
CA VAL A 6 -8.13 2.71 17.88
C VAL A 6 -7.86 1.77 16.70
N ALA A 7 -8.92 1.40 15.96
CA ALA A 7 -8.78 0.63 14.74
C ALA A 7 -8.07 1.48 13.66
N PRO A 8 -6.99 0.99 13.03
CA PRO A 8 -6.30 1.76 11.99
C PRO A 8 -7.22 1.96 10.78
N ASP A 9 -7.18 3.17 10.23
CA ASP A 9 -7.96 3.61 9.08
C ASP A 9 -7.10 3.67 7.80
N VAL A 10 -7.71 4.00 6.65
CA VAL A 10 -6.99 4.10 5.36
C VAL A 10 -5.77 5.04 5.45
N ARG A 11 -5.86 6.12 6.23
CA ARG A 11 -4.76 7.07 6.42
C ARG A 11 -3.57 6.43 7.13
N SER A 12 -3.83 5.65 8.18
CA SER A 12 -2.83 4.91 8.94
C SER A 12 -2.07 3.93 8.03
N PHE A 13 -2.78 3.23 7.14
CA PHE A 13 -2.18 2.34 6.15
C PHE A 13 -1.34 3.10 5.13
N ASN A 14 -1.83 4.23 4.60
CA ASN A 14 -1.08 5.05 3.63
C ASN A 14 0.25 5.55 4.19
N ILE A 15 0.26 5.98 5.46
CA ILE A 15 1.48 6.42 6.15
C ILE A 15 2.50 5.28 6.21
N MET A 16 2.07 4.08 6.62
CA MET A 16 2.93 2.91 6.77
C MET A 16 3.45 2.42 5.41
N ILE A 17 2.59 2.28 4.40
CA ILE A 17 2.97 1.88 3.03
C ILE A 17 4.03 2.84 2.47
N ASN A 18 3.76 4.14 2.52
CA ASN A 18 4.72 5.15 2.05
C ASN A 18 6.05 5.10 2.82
N GLY A 19 5.99 4.92 4.14
CA GLY A 19 7.17 4.74 4.99
C GLY A 19 8.02 3.55 4.54
N PHE A 20 7.40 2.38 4.38
CA PHE A 20 8.06 1.15 3.90
C PHE A 20 8.67 1.33 2.51
N CYS A 21 7.94 1.94 1.56
CA CYS A 21 8.46 2.23 0.23
C CYS A 21 9.71 3.12 0.28
N LYS A 22 9.72 4.16 1.12
CA LYS A 22 10.87 5.09 1.26
C LYS A 22 12.12 4.43 1.83
N ILE A 23 11.96 3.44 2.71
CA ILE A 23 13.08 2.66 3.27
C ILE A 23 13.40 1.40 2.47
N LYS A 24 12.88 1.29 1.23
CA LYS A 24 13.08 0.18 0.28
C LYS A 24 12.56 -1.19 0.78
N MET A 25 11.69 -1.19 1.77
CA MET A 25 10.99 -2.37 2.29
C MET A 25 9.68 -2.58 1.53
N VAL A 26 9.77 -2.75 0.21
CA VAL A 26 8.58 -2.76 -0.66
C VAL A 26 7.73 -4.02 -0.47
N ASP A 27 8.32 -5.14 -0.06
CA ASP A 27 7.57 -6.37 0.24
C ASP A 27 6.65 -6.19 1.46
N GLU A 28 7.10 -5.47 2.48
CA GLU A 28 6.29 -5.11 3.65
C GLU A 28 5.17 -4.14 3.28
N ALA A 29 5.43 -3.20 2.37
CA ALA A 29 4.41 -2.30 1.83
C ALA A 29 3.31 -3.09 1.08
N VAL A 30 3.69 -4.04 0.22
CA VAL A 30 2.79 -4.92 -0.52
C VAL A 30 1.97 -5.80 0.44
N ASN A 31 2.61 -6.42 1.43
CA ASN A 31 1.92 -7.25 2.42
C ASN A 31 0.88 -6.44 3.21
N LEU A 32 1.20 -5.19 3.54
CA LEU A 32 0.29 -4.31 4.24
C LEU A 32 -0.90 -3.90 3.36
N PHE A 33 -0.66 -3.60 2.08
CA PHE A 33 -1.69 -3.33 1.08
C PHE A 33 -2.66 -4.51 0.93
N ASN A 34 -2.14 -5.72 0.71
CA ASN A 34 -2.94 -6.94 0.60
C ASN A 34 -3.79 -7.21 1.86
N GLY A 35 -3.27 -6.83 3.04
CA GLY A 35 -3.98 -6.94 4.30
C GLY A 35 -5.14 -5.95 4.51
N MET A 36 -5.26 -4.90 3.70
CA MET A 36 -6.33 -3.89 3.82
C MET A 36 -7.70 -4.50 3.55
N HIS A 37 -7.82 -5.36 2.53
CA HIS A 37 -9.08 -6.02 2.17
C HIS A 37 -9.60 -6.91 3.31
N CYS A 38 -8.71 -7.71 3.93
CA CYS A 38 -9.05 -8.54 5.10
C CYS A 38 -9.59 -7.73 6.29
N ARG A 39 -9.26 -6.43 6.34
CA ARG A 39 -9.71 -5.49 7.37
C ARG A 39 -10.89 -4.63 6.93
N LYS A 40 -11.46 -4.89 5.75
CA LYS A 40 -12.54 -4.10 5.12
C LYS A 40 -12.17 -2.63 4.94
N ILE A 41 -10.90 -2.33 4.73
CA ILE A 41 -10.40 -0.99 4.43
C ILE A 41 -10.17 -0.93 2.92
N ILE A 42 -10.81 0.02 2.25
CA ILE A 42 -10.69 0.21 0.81
C ILE A 42 -9.44 1.08 0.53
N PRO A 43 -8.45 0.57 -0.22
CA PRO A 43 -7.34 1.39 -0.70
C PRO A 43 -7.84 2.56 -1.54
N ASN A 44 -7.17 3.71 -1.47
CA ASN A 44 -7.51 4.86 -2.29
C ASN A 44 -6.35 5.26 -3.21
N VAL A 45 -6.54 6.31 -4.01
CA VAL A 45 -5.53 6.84 -4.93
C VAL A 45 -4.18 7.07 -4.26
N VAL A 46 -4.16 7.54 -3.00
CA VAL A 46 -2.91 7.77 -2.27
C VAL A 46 -2.22 6.44 -1.92
N THR A 47 -3.00 5.40 -1.58
CA THR A 47 -2.47 4.05 -1.35
C THR A 47 -1.79 3.51 -2.61
N TYR A 48 -2.51 3.50 -3.74
CA TYR A 48 -2.01 3.00 -5.02
C TYR A 48 -0.77 3.77 -5.49
N ASN A 49 -0.83 5.11 -5.51
CA ASN A 49 0.29 5.94 -5.96
C ASN A 49 1.56 5.71 -5.12
N SER A 50 1.41 5.54 -3.80
CA SER A 50 2.55 5.27 -2.92
C SER A 50 3.21 3.92 -3.24
N LEU A 51 2.39 2.89 -3.47
CA LEU A 51 2.88 1.54 -3.73
C LEU A 51 3.47 1.42 -5.15
N ILE A 52 2.83 2.02 -6.14
CA ILE A 52 3.32 2.11 -7.53
C ILE A 52 4.69 2.81 -7.57
N ASP A 53 4.83 3.97 -6.90
CA ASP A 53 6.10 4.70 -6.82
C ASP A 53 7.21 3.84 -6.17
N GLY A 54 6.89 3.15 -5.07
CA GLY A 54 7.81 2.22 -4.40
C GLY A 54 8.23 1.05 -5.28
N LEU A 55 7.30 0.39 -5.95
CA LEU A 55 7.56 -0.73 -6.86
C LEU A 55 8.41 -0.29 -8.05
N CYS A 56 8.11 0.86 -8.64
CA CYS A 56 8.90 1.45 -9.73
C CYS A 56 10.35 1.70 -9.31
N LYS A 57 10.56 2.31 -8.14
CA LYS A 57 11.91 2.58 -7.60
C LYS A 57 12.69 1.31 -7.26
N SER A 58 12.00 0.21 -6.97
CA SER A 58 12.60 -1.11 -6.76
C SER A 58 12.71 -1.95 -8.03
N GLY A 59 12.37 -1.39 -9.20
CA GLY A 59 12.45 -2.08 -10.50
C GLY A 59 11.38 -3.13 -10.75
N ARG A 60 10.33 -3.20 -9.92
CA ARG A 60 9.22 -4.18 -10.02
C ARG A 60 8.08 -3.64 -10.90
N ILE A 61 8.41 -3.26 -12.13
CA ILE A 61 7.51 -2.55 -13.04
C ILE A 61 6.26 -3.33 -13.39
N SER A 62 6.35 -4.65 -13.61
CA SER A 62 5.20 -5.47 -13.97
C SER A 62 4.09 -5.39 -12.91
N TYR A 63 4.46 -5.47 -11.64
CA TYR A 63 3.48 -5.38 -10.55
C TYR A 63 2.95 -3.94 -10.39
N ALA A 64 3.80 -2.93 -10.62
CA ALA A 64 3.34 -1.54 -10.63
C ALA A 64 2.24 -1.30 -11.69
N LEU A 65 2.35 -1.94 -12.87
CA LEU A 65 1.33 -1.86 -13.92
C LEU A 65 0.04 -2.59 -13.57
N GLU A 66 0.13 -3.79 -12.97
CA GLU A 66 -1.06 -4.50 -12.48
C GLU A 66 -1.88 -3.65 -11.49
N LEU A 67 -1.21 -2.89 -10.62
CA LEU A 67 -1.87 -1.97 -9.69
C LEU A 67 -2.49 -0.74 -10.39
N VAL A 68 -1.94 -0.29 -11.52
CA VAL A 68 -2.54 0.78 -12.33
C VAL A 68 -3.82 0.28 -12.97
N ASP A 69 -3.80 -0.94 -13.51
CA ASP A 69 -4.98 -1.58 -14.10
C ASP A 69 -6.06 -1.82 -13.04
N GLU A 70 -5.69 -2.36 -11.87
CA GLU A 70 -6.61 -2.55 -10.74
C GLU A 70 -7.26 -1.22 -10.32
N MET A 71 -6.51 -0.11 -10.30
CA MET A 71 -7.03 1.21 -9.94
C MET A 71 -8.05 1.76 -10.96
N HIS A 72 -7.92 1.40 -12.24
CA HIS A 72 -8.87 1.82 -13.28
C HIS A 72 -10.23 1.10 -13.19
N ASP A 73 -10.28 -0.06 -12.52
CA ASP A 73 -11.48 -0.87 -12.36
C ASP A 73 -12.30 -0.56 -11.09
N ILE A 74 -11.91 0.47 -10.31
CA ILE A 74 -12.53 0.87 -9.03
C ILE A 74 -13.62 1.94 -9.20
#